data_AF-A0A3G9J3F5-F1
#
_entry.id   AF-A0A3G9J3F5-F1
#
_cell.length_a   1.000
_cell.length_b   1.000
_cell.length_c   1.000
_cell.angle_alpha   90.00
_cell.angle_beta   90.00
_cell.angle_gamma   90.00
#
_symmetry.space_group_name_H-M   'P 1'
#
loop_
_entity.id
_entity.type
_entity.pdbx_description
1 polymer ?
#
loop_
_entity_poly.entity_id
_entity_poly.type
_entity_poly.pdbx_seq_one_letter_code
_entity_poly.pdbx_strand_id
1 'polypeptide(L)'
;MTILGTILAIILAIGFTVVIGPFGGLLLIAIIFGLVFSTHQRNKRIFDDLQRIKEKLGIEDKDEFNMKNEEIEKELEQELKQSQEASDLSDLNKENEKELEDFNGKNKGNEDKNSDR
;
A
#
# COMPACT_ATOMS: atom_id res chain seq x y z
N MET A 1 34.66 13.89 16.97
CA MET A 1 35.18 12.58 16.51
C MET A 1 35.17 12.41 14.99
N THR A 2 34.40 13.17 14.22
CA THR A 2 34.37 13.08 12.75
C THR A 2 35.61 13.71 12.07
N ILE A 3 36.11 14.84 12.58
CA ILE A 3 37.25 15.59 12.01
C ILE A 3 38.55 14.78 11.91
N LEU A 4 38.87 13.99 12.94
CA LEU A 4 40.05 13.10 12.92
C LEU A 4 39.91 12.01 11.86
N GLY A 5 38.70 11.47 11.68
CA GLY A 5 38.39 10.51 10.63
C GLY A 5 38.53 11.11 9.24
N THR A 6 38.06 12.35 9.04
CA THR A 6 38.16 13.04 7.75
C THR A 6 39.62 13.33 7.37
N ILE A 7 40.44 13.76 8.33
CA ILE A 7 41.88 14.01 8.11
C ILE A 7 42.60 12.72 7.74
N LEU A 8 42.34 11.62 8.45
CA LEU A 8 42.93 10.32 8.15
C LEU A 8 42.53 9.81 6.76
N ALA A 9 41.27 9.99 6.37
CA ALA A 9 40.76 9.60 5.05
C ALA A 9 41.45 10.37 3.91
N ILE A 10 41.69 11.67 4.08
CA ILE A 10 42.40 12.50 3.09
C ILE A 10 43.85 12.03 2.93
N ILE A 11 44.54 11.76 4.04
CA ILE A 11 45.93 11.28 4.02
C ILE A 11 46.02 9.92 3.31
N LEU A 12 45.09 9.00 3.60
CA LEU A 12 45.03 7.71 2.92
C LEU A 12 44.74 7.85 1.42
N ALA A 13 43.82 8.74 1.03
CA ALA A 13 43.49 8.96 -0.39
C ALA A 13 44.70 9.49 -1.18
N ILE A 14 45.45 10.42 -0.60
CA ILE A 14 46.70 10.96 -1.19
C ILE A 14 47.80 9.89 -1.20
N GLY A 15 47.94 9.13 -0.11
CA GLY A 15 48.91 8.02 -0.03
C GLY A 15 48.67 6.95 -1.09
N PHE A 16 47.41 6.56 -1.31
CA PHE A 16 47.05 5.58 -2.34
C PHE A 16 47.32 6.07 -3.76
N THR A 17 47.10 7.36 -4.03
CA THR A 17 47.39 7.94 -5.36
C THR A 17 48.89 8.01 -5.64
N VAL A 18 49.73 8.28 -4.63
CA VAL A 18 51.19 8.29 -4.79
C VAL A 18 51.76 6.88 -4.97
N VAL A 19 51.27 5.89 -4.21
CA VAL A 19 51.80 4.51 -4.25
C VAL A 19 51.38 3.76 -5.52
N ILE A 20 50.15 3.96 -5.98
CA ILE A 20 49.56 3.19 -7.10
C ILE A 20 49.68 3.96 -8.43
N GLY A 21 50.00 5.26 -8.39
CA GLY A 21 50.15 6.11 -9.57
C GLY A 21 48.83 6.28 -10.33
N PRO A 22 48.81 6.28 -11.68
CA PRO A 22 47.60 6.53 -12.46
C PRO A 22 46.49 5.49 -12.25
N PHE A 23 46.83 4.29 -11.76
CA PHE A 23 45.88 3.24 -11.44
C PHE A 23 45.12 3.48 -10.11
N GLY A 24 45.55 4.44 -9.29
CA GLY A 24 44.91 4.78 -8.02
C GLY A 24 43.47 5.29 -8.20
N GLY A 25 43.19 5.97 -9.32
CA GLY A 25 41.83 6.38 -9.68
C GLY A 25 40.91 5.19 -9.95
N LEU A 26 41.40 4.16 -10.66
CA LEU A 26 40.64 2.94 -10.90
C LEU A 26 40.37 2.17 -9.60
N LEU A 27 41.34 2.14 -8.68
CA LEU A 27 41.17 1.55 -7.36
C LEU A 27 40.08 2.27 -6.56
N LEU A 28 40.05 3.60 -6.58
CA LEU A 28 39.01 4.39 -5.91
C LEU A 28 37.62 4.07 -6.47
N ILE A 29 37.47 4.00 -7.80
CA ILE A 29 36.21 3.62 -8.44
C ILE A 29 35.80 2.21 -8.02
N ALA A 30 36.73 1.25 -7.97
CA ALA A 30 36.45 -0.11 -7.51
C ALA A 30 36.00 -0.16 -6.05
N ILE A 31 36.62 0.64 -5.16
CA ILE A 31 36.22 0.75 -3.76
C ILE A 31 34.82 1.35 -3.62
N ILE A 32 34.55 2.45 -4.33
CA ILE A 32 33.22 3.09 -4.33
C ILE A 32 32.16 2.10 -4.84
N PHE A 33 32.43 1.44 -5.97
CA PHE A 33 31.52 0.45 -6.53
C PHE A 33 31.29 -0.71 -5.57
N GLY A 34 32.34 -1.22 -4.94
CA GLY A 34 32.23 -2.29 -3.92
C GLY A 34 31.39 -1.86 -2.71
N LEU A 35 31.56 -0.63 -2.24
CA LEU A 35 30.75 -0.07 -1.15
C LEU A 35 29.27 0.06 -1.54
N VAL A 36 29.00 0.63 -2.72
CA VAL A 36 27.63 0.79 -3.24
C VAL A 36 26.97 -0.57 -3.43
N PHE A 37 27.67 -1.51 -4.07
CA PHE A 37 27.17 -2.87 -4.31
C PHE A 37 26.90 -3.63 -3.00
N SER A 38 27.82 -3.56 -2.03
CA SER A 38 27.63 -4.15 -0.70
C SER A 38 26.41 -3.54 0.01
N THR A 39 26.27 -2.21 -0.06
CA THR A 39 25.12 -1.51 0.54
C THR A 39 23.82 -1.94 -0.13
N HIS A 40 23.81 -2.03 -1.46
CA HIS A 40 22.65 -2.49 -2.22
C HIS A 40 22.27 -3.94 -1.86
N GLN A 41 23.24 -4.85 -1.77
CA GLN A 41 22.97 -6.22 -1.32
C GLN A 41 22.40 -6.27 0.10
N ARG A 42 22.94 -5.48 1.03
CA ARG A 42 22.44 -5.41 2.41
C ARG A 42 21.01 -4.88 2.44
N ASN A 43 20.72 -3.80 1.71
CA ASN A 43 19.36 -3.27 1.59
C ASN A 43 18.41 -4.29 1.01
N LYS A 44 18.82 -5.04 -0.02
CA LYS A 44 17.99 -6.10 -0.60
C LYS A 44 17.68 -7.19 0.42
N ARG A 45 18.67 -7.64 1.20
CA ARG A 45 18.44 -8.64 2.26
C ARG A 45 17.50 -8.12 3.35
N ILE A 46 17.67 -6.86 3.75
CA ILE A 46 16.78 -6.20 4.71
C ILE A 46 15.35 -6.14 4.17
N PHE A 47 15.19 -5.82 2.88
CA PHE A 47 13.89 -5.81 2.22
C PHE A 47 13.25 -7.20 2.20
N ASP A 48 13.99 -8.23 1.79
CA ASP A 48 13.51 -9.62 1.76
C ASP A 48 13.11 -10.10 3.18
N ASP A 49 13.90 -9.76 4.20
CA ASP A 49 13.60 -10.09 5.59
C ASP A 49 12.37 -9.33 6.10
N LEU A 50 12.22 -8.05 5.75
CA LEU A 50 11.02 -7.27 6.06
C LEU A 50 9.78 -7.86 5.38
N GLN A 51 9.88 -8.27 4.12
CA GLN A 51 8.78 -8.88 3.38
C GLN A 51 8.33 -10.19 4.04
N ARG A 52 9.27 -11.05 4.43
CA ARG A 52 8.97 -12.28 5.19
C ARG A 52 8.34 -12.02 6.55
N ILE A 53 8.73 -10.94 7.21
CA ILE A 53 8.10 -10.50 8.47
C ILE A 53 6.67 -10.04 8.19
N LYS A 54 6.45 -9.18 7.19
CA LYS A 54 5.12 -8.70 6.79
C LYS A 54 4.17 -9.85 6.44
N GLU A 55 4.63 -10.82 5.65
CA GLU A 55 3.88 -12.05 5.34
C GLU A 55 3.45 -12.81 6.61
N LYS A 56 4.37 -12.98 7.57
CA LYS A 56 4.06 -13.65 8.85
C LYS A 56 3.10 -12.87 9.74
N LEU A 57 3.06 -11.54 9.61
CA LEU A 57 2.10 -10.68 10.28
C LEU A 57 0.76 -10.59 9.53
N GLY A 58 0.59 -11.29 8.39
CA GLY A 58 -0.62 -11.21 7.57
C GLY A 58 -0.79 -9.86 6.87
N ILE A 59 0.26 -9.03 6.87
CA ILE A 59 0.34 -7.82 6.06
C ILE A 59 0.87 -8.29 4.71
N GLU A 60 -0.02 -8.91 3.94
CA GLU A 60 0.25 -9.18 2.54
C GLU A 60 0.28 -7.81 1.87
N ASP A 61 1.49 -7.30 1.59
CA ASP A 61 1.66 -6.13 0.71
C ASP A 61 1.09 -6.55 -0.65
N LYS A 62 -0.22 -6.40 -0.84
CA LYS A 62 -0.83 -6.31 -2.16
C LYS A 62 -0.32 -5.02 -2.78
N ASP A 63 0.93 -5.03 -3.24
CA ASP A 63 1.56 -4.03 -4.12
C ASP A 63 0.92 -2.63 -4.11
N GLU A 64 0.70 -2.04 -2.93
CA GLU A 64 -0.04 -0.78 -2.79
C GLU A 64 0.72 0.38 -3.48
N PHE A 65 2.01 0.15 -3.75
CA PHE A 65 2.91 1.06 -4.45
C PHE A 65 3.34 0.60 -5.85
N ASN A 66 3.04 -0.65 -6.28
CA ASN A 66 3.38 -1.17 -7.62
C ASN A 66 2.17 -1.69 -8.40
N MET A 67 0.95 -1.36 -7.97
CA MET A 67 -0.25 -1.70 -8.72
C MET A 67 -0.25 -0.93 -10.05
N LYS A 68 -0.47 -1.63 -11.17
CA LYS A 68 -0.62 -0.97 -12.47
C LYS A 68 -1.90 -0.14 -12.44
N ASN A 69 -1.92 1.00 -13.13
CA ASN A 69 -3.10 1.89 -13.20
C ASN A 69 -4.41 1.13 -13.54
N GLU A 70 -4.34 0.10 -14.38
CA GLU A 70 -5.46 -0.74 -14.78
C GLU A 70 -6.04 -1.60 -13.62
N GLU A 71 -5.20 -2.04 -12.69
CA GLU A 71 -5.65 -2.75 -11.48
C GLU A 71 -6.26 -1.79 -10.45
N ILE A 72 -5.70 -0.58 -10.32
CA ILE A 72 -6.23 0.47 -9.43
C ILE A 72 -7.64 0.88 -9.88
N GLU A 73 -7.84 1.09 -11.18
CA GLU A 73 -9.12 1.48 -11.75
C GLU A 73 -10.19 0.40 -11.52
N LYS A 74 -9.79 -0.87 -11.63
CA LYS A 74 -10.68 -2.02 -11.38
C LYS A 74 -11.09 -2.15 -9.92
N GLU A 75 -10.18 -1.90 -8.98
CA GLU A 75 -10.49 -1.91 -7.54
C GLU A 75 -11.42 -0.74 -7.18
N LEU A 76 -11.15 0.47 -7.69
CA LEU A 76 -12.04 1.63 -7.53
C LEU A 76 -13.45 1.38 -8.09
N GLU A 77 -13.56 0.75 -9.27
CA GLU A 77 -14.85 0.39 -9.84
C GLU A 77 -15.62 -0.63 -8.99
N GLN A 78 -14.92 -1.57 -8.35
CA GLN A 78 -15.57 -2.54 -7.47
C GLN A 78 -16.08 -1.88 -6.19
N GLU A 79 -15.32 -0.97 -5.58
CA GLU A 79 -15.77 -0.21 -4.41
C GLU A 79 -16.97 0.68 -4.74
N LEU A 80 -16.95 1.35 -5.90
CA LEU A 80 -18.09 2.15 -6.36
C LEU A 80 -19.33 1.31 -6.59
N LYS A 81 -19.21 0.14 -7.24
CA LYS A 81 -20.33 -0.79 -7.45
C LYS A 81 -20.89 -1.28 -6.12
N GLN A 82 -20.03 -1.67 -5.18
CA GLN A 82 -20.45 -2.15 -3.87
C GLN A 82 -21.15 -1.05 -3.06
N SER A 83 -20.63 0.18 -3.10
CA SER A 83 -21.28 1.33 -2.45
C SER A 83 -22.61 1.68 -3.10
N GLN A 84 -22.72 1.56 -4.42
CA GLN A 84 -23.95 1.83 -5.16
C GLN A 84 -25.01 0.77 -4.88
N GLU A 85 -24.64 -0.52 -4.90
CA GLU A 85 -25.50 -1.63 -4.51
C GLU A 85 -26.04 -1.48 -3.08
N ALA A 86 -25.21 -1.02 -2.14
CA ALA A 86 -25.65 -0.77 -0.76
C ALA A 86 -26.67 0.38 -0.66
N SER A 87 -26.50 1.44 -1.48
CA SER A 87 -27.45 2.55 -1.57
C SER A 87 -28.77 2.09 -2.17
N ASP A 88 -28.72 1.37 -3.29
CA ASP A 88 -29.90 0.86 -4.00
C ASP A 88 -30.70 -0.08 -3.10
N LEU A 89 -30.03 -0.95 -2.34
CA LEU A 89 -30.67 -1.88 -1.40
C LEU A 89 -31.33 -1.15 -0.21
N SER A 90 -30.75 -0.04 0.24
CA SER A 90 -31.35 0.83 1.27
C SER A 90 -32.64 1.48 0.77
N ASP A 91 -32.63 1.98 -0.47
CA ASP A 91 -33.78 2.68 -1.03
C ASP A 91 -34.93 1.71 -1.35
N LEU A 92 -34.62 0.50 -1.83
CA LEU A 92 -35.58 -0.58 -2.04
C LEU A 92 -36.23 -1.04 -0.72
N ASN A 93 -35.45 -1.09 0.37
CA ASN A 93 -35.99 -1.41 1.69
C ASN A 93 -36.98 -0.35 2.21
N LYS A 94 -36.70 0.94 1.99
CA LYS A 94 -37.64 2.02 2.35
C LYS A 94 -38.92 1.96 1.54
N GLU A 95 -38.82 1.62 0.25
CA GLU A 95 -39.99 1.46 -0.62
C GLU A 95 -40.88 0.30 -0.15
N ASN A 96 -40.28 -0.86 0.14
CA ASN A 96 -40.98 -2.02 0.68
C ASN A 96 -41.69 -1.72 2.01
N GLU A 97 -41.04 -1.01 2.92
CA GLU A 97 -41.63 -0.62 4.21
C GLU A 97 -42.88 0.26 4.00
N LYS A 98 -42.79 1.22 3.08
CA LYS A 98 -43.92 2.09 2.73
C LYS A 98 -45.08 1.32 2.10
N GLU A 99 -44.81 0.38 1.19
CA GLU A 99 -45.86 -0.47 0.60
C GLU A 99 -46.55 -1.36 1.64
N LEU A 100 -45.79 -1.91 2.59
CA LEU A 100 -46.33 -2.71 3.68
C LEU A 100 -47.21 -1.88 4.62
N GLU A 101 -46.80 -0.65 4.94
CA GLU A 101 -47.63 0.30 5.71
C GLU A 101 -48.93 0.63 4.98
N ASP A 102 -48.87 0.93 3.68
CA ASP A 102 -50.05 1.23 2.85
C ASP A 102 -51.00 0.02 2.76
N PHE A 103 -50.45 -1.20 2.63
CA PHE A 103 -51.24 -2.43 2.60
C PHE A 103 -51.92 -2.69 3.96
N ASN A 104 -51.19 -2.51 5.06
CA ASN A 104 -51.71 -2.73 6.41
C ASN A 104 -52.74 -1.66 6.82
N GLY A 105 -52.54 -0.40 6.39
CA GLY A 105 -53.49 0.70 6.56
C GLY A 105 -54.79 0.47 5.78
N LYS A 106 -54.71 -0.04 4.54
CA LYS A 106 -55.90 -0.43 3.75
C LYS A 106 -56.66 -1.61 4.36
N ASN A 107 -55.97 -2.56 4.97
CA ASN A 107 -56.62 -3.71 5.61
C ASN A 107 -57.37 -3.33 6.90
N LYS A 108 -56.79 -2.46 7.74
CA LYS A 108 -57.49 -1.91 8.93
C LYS A 108 -58.76 -1.13 8.56
N GLY A 109 -58.76 -0.39 7.45
CA GLY A 109 -59.93 0.34 6.98
C GLY A 109 -61.08 -0.54 6.45
N ASN A 110 -60.82 -1.83 6.18
CA ASN A 110 -61.85 -2.80 5.77
C ASN A 110 -62.38 -3.65 6.94
N GLU A 111 -61.61 -3.86 8.01
CA GLU A 111 -62.09 -4.55 9.21
C GLU A 111 -63.10 -3.69 10.01
N ASP A 112 -62.91 -2.36 10.07
CA ASP A 112 -63.84 -1.44 10.76
C ASP A 112 -65.20 -1.27 10.07
N LYS A 113 -65.34 -1.65 8.80
CA LYS A 113 -66.63 -1.55 8.07
C LYS A 113 -67.50 -2.80 8.17
N ASN A 114 -67.01 -3.88 8.77
CA ASN A 114 -67.73 -5.15 8.88
C ASN A 114 -68.17 -5.49 10.31
N SER A 115 -67.88 -4.64 11.31
CA SER A 115 -68.35 -4.83 12.70
C SER A 115 -69.66 -4.10 13.04
N ASP A 116 -70.24 -3.36 12.09
CA ASP A 116 -71.48 -2.57 12.26
C ASP A 116 -72.69 -3.15 11.48
N ARG A 117 -72.68 -4.46 11.21
CA ARG A 117 -73.84 -5.20 10.68
C ARG A 117 -74.26 -6.33 11.59
#